data_AF-G2XFM9-F1
#
_entry.id   AF-G2XFM9-F1
#
_cell.length_a   1.000
_cell.length_b   1.000
_cell.length_c   1.000
_cell.angle_alpha   90.00
_cell.angle_beta   90.00
_cell.angle_gamma   90.00
#
_symmetry.space_group_name_H-M   'P 1'
#
loop_
_entity.id
_entity.type
_entity.pdbx_description
1 polymer ?
#
loop_
_entity_poly.entity_id
_entity_poly.type
_entity_poly.pdbx_seq_one_letter_code
_entity_poly.pdbx_strand_id
1 'polypeptide(L)'
;MFTSGFIVLDSHLKHIRGEENLKQFSQSDTIKQEGKPMTNFFCSTCGTLMYRRSAGIPGASILRIGTVDDFRLAETALEPTIEQYVKHRVSWIKDIEGMVQFDGQASGEVAR
;
A
#
# COMPACT_ATOMS: atom_id res chain seq x y z
N MET A 1 7.51 -1.40 -12.17
CA MET A 1 7.96 -0.86 -10.86
C MET A 1 6.80 -1.01 -9.89
N PHE A 2 7.05 -1.44 -8.65
CA PHE A 2 6.00 -1.75 -7.67
C PHE A 2 6.32 -1.14 -6.31
N THR A 3 5.42 -1.35 -5.35
CA THR A 3 5.61 -0.96 -3.96
C THR A 3 5.22 -2.12 -3.06
N SER A 4 5.92 -2.26 -1.95
CA SER A 4 5.59 -3.21 -0.91
C SER A 4 4.88 -2.50 0.24
N GLY A 5 3.83 -3.13 0.77
CA GLY A 5 3.00 -2.53 1.80
C GLY A 5 2.15 -3.56 2.51
N PHE A 6 1.64 -3.15 3.66
CA PHE A 6 0.80 -3.96 4.53
C PHE A 6 -0.36 -3.11 5.04
N ILE A 7 -1.44 -3.77 5.46
CA ILE A 7 -2.66 -3.10 5.90
C ILE A 7 -2.77 -3.26 7.42
N VAL A 8 -3.05 -2.15 8.10
CA VAL A 8 -3.41 -2.15 9.52
C VAL A 8 -4.75 -1.45 9.70
N LEU A 9 -5.53 -1.90 10.68
CA LEU A 9 -6.73 -1.19 11.08
C LEU A 9 -6.33 0.15 11.71
N ASP A 10 -7.11 1.20 11.45
CA ASP A 10 -6.86 2.53 12.02
C ASP A 10 -6.88 2.51 13.56
N SER A 11 -7.65 1.60 14.17
CA SER A 11 -7.68 1.39 15.62
C SER A 11 -6.35 0.86 16.21
N HIS A 12 -5.48 0.30 15.38
CA HIS A 12 -4.18 -0.26 15.77
C HIS A 12 -3.01 0.63 15.30
N LEU A 13 -3.30 1.75 14.62
CA LEU A 13 -2.30 2.71 14.19
C LEU A 13 -2.32 3.93 15.12
N LYS A 14 -1.17 4.24 15.72
CA LYS A 14 -1.00 5.42 16.58
C LYS A 14 0.21 6.23 16.14
N HIS A 15 0.01 7.52 15.88
CA HIS A 15 1.11 8.46 15.74
C HIS A 15 1.68 8.79 17.12
N ILE A 16 2.94 8.44 17.35
CA ILE A 16 3.65 8.79 18.58
C ILE A 16 4.25 10.20 18.49
N ARG A 17 4.52 10.69 17.27
CA ARG A 17 5.04 12.04 16.96
C ARG A 17 4.84 12.39 15.49
N GLY A 18 4.89 13.68 15.16
CA GLY A 18 5.06 14.16 13.78
C GLY A 18 3.82 14.04 12.89
N GLU A 19 2.65 13.75 13.47
CA GLU A 19 1.38 13.70 12.73
C GLU A 19 1.05 15.07 12.13
N GLU A 20 1.31 16.14 12.88
CA GLU A 20 1.18 17.53 12.46
C GLU A 20 2.06 17.89 11.26
N ASN A 21 3.11 17.10 11.00
CA ASN A 21 4.04 17.30 9.89
C ASN A 21 3.68 16.48 8.64
N LEU A 22 2.56 15.76 8.66
CA LEU A 22 2.06 15.02 7.51
C LEU A 22 1.27 15.93 6.57
N LYS A 23 1.63 15.89 5.28
CA LYS A 23 0.81 16.46 4.21
C LYS A 23 -0.07 15.38 3.60
N GLN A 24 -1.24 15.81 3.16
CA GLN A 24 -2.24 14.96 2.54
C GLN A 24 -2.42 15.34 1.08
N PHE A 25 -2.48 14.34 0.22
CA PHE A 25 -2.85 14.51 -1.19
C PHE A 25 -3.82 13.40 -1.58
N SER A 26 -5.00 13.78 -2.08
CA SER A 26 -6.06 12.85 -2.46
C SER A 26 -6.37 12.97 -3.94
N GLN A 27 -6.54 11.83 -4.61
CA GLN A 27 -6.95 11.78 -6.01
C GLN A 27 -7.97 10.66 -6.24
N SER A 28 -9.07 11.00 -6.91
CA SER A 28 -10.14 10.08 -7.34
C SER A 28 -10.16 9.84 -8.84
N ASP A 29 -9.54 10.72 -9.63
CA ASP A 29 -9.51 10.60 -11.09
C ASP A 29 -8.38 9.67 -11.51
N THR A 30 -8.69 8.39 -11.54
CA THR A 30 -7.78 7.34 -12.03
C THR A 30 -8.53 6.39 -12.98
N ILE A 31 -7.79 5.79 -13.92
CA ILE A 31 -8.31 4.92 -14.99
C ILE A 31 -9.20 3.78 -14.48
N LYS A 32 -9.00 3.32 -13.23
CA LYS A 32 -9.69 2.15 -12.66
C LYS A 32 -10.56 2.42 -11.43
N GLN A 33 -10.49 3.62 -10.83
CA GLN A 33 -11.17 3.92 -9.55
C GLN A 33 -11.91 5.25 -9.58
N GLU A 34 -12.69 5.48 -10.63
CA GLU A 34 -13.55 6.66 -10.73
C GLU A 34 -14.45 6.78 -9.48
N GLY A 35 -14.38 7.92 -8.80
CA GLY A 35 -15.15 8.20 -7.58
C GLY A 35 -14.67 7.53 -6.30
N LYS A 36 -13.55 6.78 -6.30
CA LYS A 36 -12.97 6.17 -5.09
C LYS A 36 -11.59 6.79 -4.78
N PRO A 37 -11.54 7.82 -3.93
CA PRO A 37 -10.28 8.51 -3.64
C PRO A 37 -9.25 7.63 -2.93
N MET A 38 -8.00 7.83 -3.30
CA MET A 38 -6.81 7.36 -2.59
C MET A 38 -6.07 8.56 -2.01
N THR A 39 -5.95 8.62 -0.68
CA THR A 39 -5.28 9.70 0.03
C THR A 39 -3.90 9.25 0.51
N ASN A 40 -2.86 9.95 0.07
CA ASN A 40 -1.49 9.81 0.55
C ASN A 40 -1.26 10.65 1.81
N PHE A 41 -0.57 10.09 2.80
CA PHE A 41 -0.08 10.80 3.98
C PHE A 41 1.45 10.70 3.99
N PHE A 42 2.14 11.82 3.74
CA PHE A 42 3.59 11.84 3.59
C PHE A 42 4.23 12.95 4.42
N CYS A 43 5.45 12.71 4.89
CA CYS A 43 6.21 13.66 5.68
C CYS A 43 6.55 14.89 4.84
N SER A 44 6.20 16.09 5.33
CA SER A 44 6.47 17.33 4.61
C SER A 44 7.97 17.67 4.51
N THR A 45 8.78 17.11 5.41
CA THR A 45 10.22 17.40 5.49
C THR A 45 11.05 16.50 4.57
N CYS A 46 10.82 15.19 4.59
CA CYS A 46 11.63 14.23 3.84
C CYS A 46 10.90 13.58 2.65
N GLY A 47 9.61 13.87 2.46
CA GLY A 47 8.82 13.31 1.36
C GLY A 47 8.42 11.84 1.53
N THR A 48 8.85 11.16 2.61
CA THR A 48 8.51 9.76 2.85
C THR A 48 7.01 9.58 2.94
N LEU A 49 6.47 8.71 2.09
CA LEU A 49 5.08 8.29 2.14
C LEU A 49 4.89 7.27 3.26
N MET A 50 4.25 7.68 4.35
CA MET A 50 4.07 6.85 5.54
C MET A 50 2.98 5.81 5.31
N TYR A 51 1.80 6.26 4.89
CA TYR A 51 0.67 5.39 4.60
C TYR A 51 -0.32 6.04 3.62
N ARG A 52 -1.25 5.22 3.14
CA ARG A 52 -2.39 5.64 2.33
C ARG A 52 -3.69 5.22 2.99
N ARG A 53 -4.76 5.97 2.73
CA ARG A 53 -6.14 5.57 3.04
C ARG A 53 -6.95 5.57 1.76
N SER A 54 -7.72 4.51 1.55
CA SER A 54 -8.56 4.33 0.37
C SER A 54 -10.02 4.30 0.77
N ALA A 55 -10.88 4.94 -0.01
CA ALA A 55 -12.32 4.76 0.12
C ALA A 55 -12.76 3.29 -0.09
N GLY A 56 -11.94 2.47 -0.77
CA GLY A 56 -12.20 1.04 -0.96
C GLY A 56 -11.89 0.16 0.26
N ILE A 57 -11.18 0.68 1.27
CA ILE A 57 -10.84 -0.05 2.50
C ILE A 57 -11.02 0.91 3.70
N PRO A 58 -12.26 1.29 4.03
CA PRO A 58 -12.52 2.24 5.11
C PRO A 58 -12.09 1.67 6.47
N GLY A 59 -11.56 2.53 7.34
CA GLY A 59 -11.12 2.16 8.69
C GLY A 59 -9.76 1.44 8.74
N ALA A 60 -9.01 1.47 7.65
CA ALA A 60 -7.67 0.91 7.58
C ALA A 60 -6.69 1.85 6.86
N SER A 61 -5.41 1.67 7.18
CA SER A 61 -4.29 2.36 6.58
C SER A 61 -3.34 1.37 5.90
N ILE A 62 -2.90 1.72 4.69
CA ILE A 62 -1.96 0.94 3.88
C ILE A 62 -0.56 1.52 4.09
N LEU A 63 0.27 0.86 4.90
CA LEU A 63 1.62 1.29 5.26
C LEU A 63 2.66 0.75 4.28
N ARG A 64 3.86 1.32 4.31
CA ARG A 64 5.02 0.85 3.54
C ARG A 64 5.88 -0.08 4.38
N ILE A 65 6.26 -1.23 3.83
CA ILE A 65 7.18 -2.15 4.53
C ILE A 65 8.54 -1.46 4.74
N GLY A 66 9.02 -0.73 3.73
CA GLY A 66 10.34 -0.06 3.78
C GLY A 66 10.48 1.05 4.83
N THR A 67 9.44 1.38 5.60
CA THR A 67 9.51 2.30 6.74
C THR A 67 9.56 1.59 8.10
N VAL A 68 9.66 0.25 8.11
CA VAL A 68 9.75 -0.57 9.32
C VAL A 68 11.18 -1.07 9.46
N ASP A 69 11.87 -0.64 10.53
CA ASP A 69 13.28 -0.97 10.74
C ASP A 69 13.52 -2.35 11.41
N ASP A 70 12.47 -3.03 11.87
CA ASP A 70 12.58 -4.39 12.42
C ASP A 70 12.52 -5.44 11.31
N PHE A 71 13.70 -5.82 10.82
CA PHE A 71 13.85 -6.80 9.73
C PHE A 71 13.29 -8.19 10.05
N ARG A 72 13.10 -8.55 11.32
CA ARG A 72 12.46 -9.84 11.67
C ARG A 72 11.01 -9.88 11.22
N LEU A 73 10.35 -8.72 11.20
CA LEU A 73 8.97 -8.60 10.72
C LEU A 73 8.90 -8.74 9.20
N ALA A 74 9.93 -8.30 8.47
CA ALA A 74 9.99 -8.42 7.01
C ALA A 74 9.99 -9.89 6.55
N GLU A 75 10.61 -10.77 7.32
CA GLU A 75 10.66 -12.23 7.08
C GLU A 75 9.48 -12.99 7.72
N THR A 76 8.53 -12.29 8.36
CA THR A 76 7.41 -12.93 9.06
C THR A 76 6.09 -12.19 8.80
N ALA A 77 5.64 -11.36 9.73
CA ALA A 77 4.32 -10.74 9.70
C ALA A 77 4.10 -9.76 8.53
N LEU A 78 5.18 -9.28 7.91
CA LEU A 78 5.16 -8.36 6.77
C LEU A 78 5.54 -9.04 5.46
N GLU A 79 5.74 -10.35 5.43
CA GLU A 79 5.89 -11.08 4.17
C GLU A 79 4.66 -10.80 3.29
N PRO A 80 4.84 -10.30 2.05
CA PRO A 80 3.71 -10.07 1.15
C PRO A 80 2.95 -11.37 0.93
N THR A 81 1.63 -11.34 0.90
CA THR A 81 0.79 -12.53 0.67
C THR A 81 0.13 -12.54 -0.71
N ILE A 82 0.18 -11.41 -1.42
CA ILE A 82 -0.47 -11.19 -2.71
C ILE A 82 0.31 -10.20 -3.56
N GLU A 83 0.14 -10.30 -4.88
CA GLU A 83 0.59 -9.31 -5.85
C GLU A 83 -0.61 -8.69 -6.57
N GLN A 84 -0.64 -7.37 -6.69
CA GLN A 84 -1.75 -6.63 -7.31
C GLN A 84 -1.26 -5.82 -8.50
N TYR A 85 -2.17 -5.56 -9.44
CA TYR A 85 -1.90 -4.85 -10.71
C TYR A 85 -0.82 -5.51 -11.57
N VAL A 86 -0.75 -6.85 -11.55
CA VAL A 86 0.32 -7.61 -12.22
C VAL A 86 0.33 -7.45 -13.74
N LYS A 87 -0.82 -7.13 -14.35
CA LYS A 87 -0.91 -6.78 -15.78
C LYS A 87 -0.02 -5.60 -16.22
N HIS A 88 0.43 -4.77 -15.27
CA HIS A 88 1.36 -3.66 -15.51
C HIS A 88 2.78 -3.95 -15.01
N ARG A 89 3.08 -5.19 -14.61
CA ARG A 89 4.41 -5.64 -14.22
C ARG A 89 5.34 -5.49 -15.43
N VAL A 90 6.54 -4.98 -15.16
CA VAL A 90 7.58 -4.85 -16.18
C VAL A 90 8.25 -6.21 -16.36
N SER A 91 8.57 -6.59 -17.59
CA SER A 91 9.00 -7.94 -17.95
C SER A 91 10.28 -8.44 -17.26
N TRP A 92 11.12 -7.55 -16.75
CA TRP A 92 12.35 -7.91 -16.02
C TRP A 92 12.11 -8.21 -14.53
N ILE A 93 10.92 -7.92 -14.00
CA ILE A 93 10.51 -8.33 -12.65
C ILE A 93 9.76 -9.65 -12.79
N LYS A 94 10.22 -10.66 -12.07
CA LYS A 94 9.56 -11.96 -12.02
C LYS A 94 8.53 -12.00 -10.90
N ASP A 95 7.59 -12.91 -11.07
CA ASP A 95 6.57 -13.29 -10.11
C ASP A 95 7.21 -13.78 -8.82
N ILE A 96 6.55 -13.51 -7.69
CA ILE A 96 6.96 -14.08 -6.41
C ILE A 96 6.34 -15.48 -6.31
N GLU A 97 7.18 -16.48 -6.08
CA GLU A 97 6.74 -17.88 -5.99
C GLU A 97 5.70 -18.05 -4.88
N GLY A 98 4.62 -18.79 -5.18
CA GLY A 98 3.55 -19.08 -4.24
C GLY A 98 2.57 -17.93 -3.96
N MET A 99 2.76 -16.75 -4.56
CA MET A 99 1.89 -15.59 -4.31
C MET A 99 0.67 -15.56 -5.22
N VAL A 100 -0.49 -15.24 -4.63
CA VAL A 100 -1.72 -15.02 -5.39
C VAL A 100 -1.62 -13.70 -6.13
N GLN A 101 -1.90 -13.72 -7.42
CA GLN A 101 -1.76 -12.55 -8.29
C GLN A 101 -3.12 -12.00 -8.74
N PHE A 102 -3.22 -10.68 -8.85
CA PHE A 102 -4.40 -9.97 -9.31
C PHE A 102 -4.05 -8.94 -10.38
N ASP A 103 -4.83 -8.90 -11.47
CA ASP A 103 -4.67 -7.89 -12.54
C ASP A 103 -5.08 -6.47 -12.12
N GLY A 104 -5.76 -6.36 -10.98
CA GLY A 104 -6.20 -5.11 -10.38
C GLY A 104 -6.00 -5.10 -8.86
N GLN A 105 -6.85 -4.35 -8.17
CA GLN A 105 -6.93 -4.38 -6.71
C GLN A 105 -7.43 -5.76 -6.24
N ALA A 106 -7.00 -6.22 -5.07
CA ALA A 106 -7.26 -7.55 -4.49
C ALA A 106 -8.73 -7.86 -4.12
N SER A 107 -9.68 -7.07 -4.61
CA SER A 107 -11.11 -7.38 -4.64
C SER A 107 -11.60 -7.68 -6.07
N GLY A 108 -10.68 -7.78 -7.03
CA GLY A 108 -10.92 -8.03 -8.45
C GLY A 108 -10.57 -9.45 -8.88
N GLU A 109 -10.58 -9.70 -10.18
CA GLU A 109 -10.30 -11.02 -10.76
C GLU A 109 -8.85 -11.47 -10.46
N VAL A 110 -8.71 -12.74 -10.07
CA VAL A 110 -7.42 -13.42 -9.92
C VAL A 110 -6.78 -13.53 -11.30
N ALA A 111 -5.51 -13.15 -11.41
CA ALA A 111 -4.75 -13.26 -12.66
C ALA A 111 -4.64 -14.74 -13.07
N ARG A 112 -4.90 -15.03 -14.34
CA ARG A 112 -4.83 -16.38 -14.93
C ARG A 112 -3.44 -16.67 -15.49
#